data_AF-A0A561R1B7-F1
#
_entry.id   AF-A0A561R1B7-F1
#
_cell.length_a   1.000
_cell.length_b   1.000
_cell.length_c   1.000
_cell.angle_alpha   90.00
_cell.angle_beta   90.00
_cell.angle_gamma   90.00
#
_symmetry.space_group_name_H-M   'P 1'
#
loop_
_entity.id
_entity.type
_entity.pdbx_description
1 polymer ?
#
loop_
_entity_poly.entity_id
_entity_poly.type
_entity_poly.pdbx_seq_one_letter_code
_entity_poly.pdbx_strand_id
1 'polypeptide(L)'
;MAINRGSLALRYGLVFFAIVILALLPAILAIGSSIFADSIGCQVDEGSSHPCLFMGSDIGDTLNFLFVMGWFALMTIPAGAAALALWASVLVLHLILRRLSR
;
A
#
# COMPACT_ATOMS: atom_id res chain seq x y z
N MET A 1 -9.33 -11.95 -31.60
CA MET A 1 -9.93 -11.09 -30.55
C MET A 1 -9.14 -9.79 -30.49
N ALA A 2 -9.60 -8.72 -31.14
CA ALA A 2 -8.86 -7.46 -31.22
C ALA A 2 -8.94 -6.72 -29.87
N ILE A 3 -7.87 -6.77 -29.08
CA ILE A 3 -7.79 -6.07 -27.79
C ILE A 3 -7.66 -4.57 -28.07
N ASN A 4 -8.70 -3.80 -27.72
CA ASN A 4 -8.74 -2.35 -27.88
C ASN A 4 -7.66 -1.69 -26.99
N ARG A 5 -7.00 -0.62 -27.47
CA ARG A 5 -5.91 0.03 -26.73
C ARG A 5 -6.35 0.52 -25.34
N GLY A 6 -7.60 0.98 -25.21
CA GLY A 6 -8.16 1.45 -23.93
C GLY A 6 -8.33 0.34 -22.89
N SER A 7 -8.73 -0.87 -23.28
CA SER A 7 -8.89 -1.99 -22.34
C SER A 7 -7.55 -2.55 -21.88
N LEU A 8 -6.50 -2.44 -22.69
CA LEU A 8 -5.13 -2.78 -22.30
C LEU A 8 -4.61 -1.81 -21.23
N ALA A 9 -4.73 -0.50 -21.47
CA ALA A 9 -4.29 0.52 -20.52
C ALA A 9 -5.00 0.40 -19.17
N LEU A 10 -6.32 0.16 -19.19
CA LEU A 10 -7.10 -0.06 -17.97
C LEU A 10 -6.59 -1.26 -17.18
N ARG A 11 -6.36 -2.40 -17.83
CA ARG A 11 -5.89 -3.63 -17.16
C ARG A 11 -4.51 -3.45 -16.52
N TYR A 12 -3.54 -2.94 -17.28
CA TYR A 12 -2.20 -2.70 -16.74
C TYR A 12 -2.23 -1.64 -15.63
N GLY A 13 -3.04 -0.59 -15.78
CA GLY A 13 -3.22 0.44 -14.76
C GLY A 13 -3.85 -0.09 -13.46
N LEU A 14 -4.86 -0.95 -13.55
CA LEU A 14 -5.48 -1.59 -12.37
C LEU A 14 -4.48 -2.46 -11.61
N VAL A 15 -3.67 -3.28 -12.32
CA VAL A 15 -2.64 -4.10 -11.67
C VAL A 15 -1.58 -3.23 -11.00
N PHE A 16 -1.12 -2.17 -11.68
CA PHE A 16 -0.18 -1.21 -11.10
C PHE A 16 -0.72 -0.59 -9.81
N PHE A 17 -1.96 -0.09 -9.85
CA PHE A 17 -2.61 0.53 -8.70
C PHE A 17 -2.77 -0.44 -7.53
N ALA A 18 -3.17 -1.68 -7.82
CA ALA A 18 -3.27 -2.72 -6.80
C ALA A 18 -1.93 -3.02 -6.12
N ILE A 19 -0.83 -3.14 -6.90
CA ILE A 19 0.51 -3.35 -6.34
C ILE A 19 0.91 -2.18 -5.44
N VAL A 20 0.74 -0.94 -5.91
CA VAL A 20 1.12 0.25 -5.15
C VAL A 20 0.33 0.36 -3.84
N ILE A 21 -0.99 0.15 -3.88
CA ILE A 21 -1.81 0.15 -2.65
C ILE A 21 -1.33 -0.92 -1.70
N LEU A 22 -1.22 -2.17 -2.14
CA LEU A 22 -0.85 -3.27 -1.24
C LEU A 22 0.55 -3.09 -0.65
N ALA A 23 1.48 -2.53 -1.41
CA ALA A 23 2.83 -2.25 -0.95
C ALA A 23 2.87 -1.17 0.15
N LEU A 24 2.12 -0.08 -0.05
CA LEU A 24 2.18 1.12 0.78
C LEU A 24 1.14 1.17 1.90
N LEU A 25 0.04 0.40 1.79
CA LEU A 25 -1.07 0.43 2.74
C LEU A 25 -0.62 0.24 4.20
N PRO A 26 0.25 -0.73 4.55
CA PRO A 26 0.67 -0.91 5.93
C PRO A 26 1.42 0.32 6.48
N ALA A 27 2.27 0.95 5.67
CA ALA A 27 2.98 2.17 6.04
C ALA A 27 2.03 3.36 6.21
N ILE A 28 1.06 3.50 5.29
CA ILE A 28 0.04 4.57 5.35
C ILE A 28 -0.78 4.45 6.63
N LEU A 29 -1.19 3.24 7.02
CA LEU A 29 -1.94 3.00 8.25
C LEU A 29 -1.12 3.37 9.49
N ALA A 30 0.16 3.00 9.53
CA ALA A 30 1.02 3.30 10.67
C ALA A 30 1.30 4.80 10.83
N ILE A 31 1.64 5.48 9.74
CA ILE A 31 1.83 6.94 9.72
C ILE A 31 0.51 7.66 10.04
N GLY A 32 -0.62 7.16 9.53
CA GLY A 32 -1.94 7.70 9.83
C GLY A 32 -2.28 7.59 11.32
N SER A 33 -1.95 6.46 11.95
CA SER A 33 -2.13 6.24 13.38
C SER A 33 -1.34 7.22 14.23
N SER A 34 -0.05 7.42 13.93
CA SER A 34 0.81 8.35 14.69
C SER A 34 0.36 9.79 14.54
N ILE A 35 0.09 10.25 13.31
CA ILE A 35 -0.40 11.62 13.06
C ILE A 35 -1.74 11.85 13.79
N PHE A 36 -2.63 10.86 13.77
CA PHE A 36 -3.92 10.97 14.44
C PHE A 36 -3.75 11.03 15.96
N ALA A 37 -2.92 10.16 16.54
CA ALA A 37 -2.61 10.15 17.97
C ALA A 37 -2.04 11.50 18.45
N ASP A 38 -1.06 12.04 17.72
CA ASP A 38 -0.43 13.32 18.02
C ASP A 38 -1.45 14.47 18.00
N SER A 39 -2.43 14.41 17.09
CA SER A 39 -3.46 15.45 16.96
C SER A 39 -4.42 15.53 18.14
N ILE A 40 -4.58 14.43 18.89
CA ILE A 40 -5.44 14.33 20.07
C ILE A 40 -4.67 14.23 21.39
N GLY A 41 -3.33 14.33 21.35
CA GLY A 41 -2.46 14.28 22.53
C GLY A 41 -2.28 12.87 23.11
N CYS A 42 -2.49 11.83 22.31
CA CYS A 42 -2.27 10.45 22.70
C CYS A 42 -0.88 9.96 22.28
N GLN A 43 -0.32 9.02 23.04
CA GLN A 43 0.94 8.37 22.72
C GLN A 43 0.70 7.03 22.03
N VAL A 44 1.45 6.76 20.96
CA VAL A 44 1.51 5.45 20.29
C VAL A 44 2.97 5.06 20.14
N ASP A 45 3.32 3.87 20.60
CA ASP A 45 4.66 3.30 20.45
C ASP A 45 4.60 1.78 20.22
N GLU A 46 5.75 1.20 19.90
CA GLU A 46 5.89 -0.23 19.58
C GLU A 46 5.92 -1.13 20.83
N GLY A 47 6.07 -0.55 22.02
CA GLY A 47 6.33 -1.29 23.26
C GLY A 47 5.07 -1.69 24.00
N SER A 48 4.02 -0.87 23.93
CA SER A 48 2.78 -1.10 24.67
C SER A 48 1.59 -0.31 24.12
N SER A 49 0.37 -0.82 24.34
CA SER A 49 -0.85 -0.03 24.17
C SER A 49 -1.03 0.93 25.33
N HIS A 50 -1.21 2.22 25.02
CA HIS A 50 -1.59 3.24 25.99
C HIS A 50 -3.08 3.58 25.84
N PRO A 51 -3.85 3.65 26.93
CA PRO A 51 -5.25 4.10 26.88
C PRO A 51 -5.35 5.48 26.21
N CYS A 52 -6.24 5.61 25.24
CA CYS A 52 -6.47 6.86 24.51
C CYS A 52 -7.97 7.11 24.37
N LEU A 53 -8.50 8.00 25.22
CA LEU A 53 -9.93 8.34 25.24
C LEU A 53 -10.26 9.38 24.18
N PHE A 54 -11.02 8.98 23.17
CA PHE A 54 -11.55 9.86 22.14
C PHE A 54 -13.07 9.79 22.12
N MET A 55 -13.74 10.94 22.30
CA MET A 55 -15.21 11.03 22.35
C MET A 55 -15.89 10.05 23.34
N GLY A 56 -15.20 9.69 24.43
CA GLY A 56 -15.70 8.75 25.44
C GLY A 56 -15.46 7.27 25.16
N SER A 57 -14.78 6.91 24.06
CA SER A 57 -14.32 5.55 23.78
C SER A 57 -12.80 5.46 23.86
N ASP A 58 -12.27 4.36 24.39
CA ASP A 58 -10.84 4.06 24.31
C ASP A 58 -10.51 3.51 22.92
N ILE A 59 -9.60 4.17 22.22
CA ILE A 59 -9.11 3.78 20.89
C ILE A 59 -7.62 3.40 20.90
N GLY A 60 -6.98 3.36 22.08
CA GLY A 60 -5.55 3.12 22.24
C GLY A 60 -5.08 1.82 21.58
N ASP A 61 -5.79 0.72 21.84
CA ASP A 61 -5.49 -0.58 21.23
C ASP A 61 -5.64 -0.57 19.71
N THR A 62 -6.61 0.18 19.18
CA THR A 62 -6.83 0.28 17.73
C THR A 62 -5.70 1.06 17.07
N LEU A 63 -5.28 2.17 17.67
CA LEU A 63 -4.16 2.98 17.19
C LEU A 63 -2.85 2.18 17.23
N ASN A 64 -2.59 1.45 18.32
CA ASN A 64 -1.41 0.59 18.43
C ASN A 64 -1.43 -0.50 17.35
N PHE A 65 -2.56 -1.21 17.17
CA PHE A 65 -2.69 -2.22 16.13
C PHE A 65 -2.38 -1.65 14.74
N LEU A 66 -2.94 -0.48 14.38
CA LEU A 66 -2.67 0.18 13.10
C LEU A 66 -1.20 0.61 12.94
N PHE A 67 -0.56 0.99 14.04
CA PHE A 67 0.85 1.36 14.06
C PHE A 67 1.77 0.15 13.84
N VAL A 68 1.55 -0.93 14.57
CA VAL A 68 2.32 -2.18 14.42
C VAL A 68 2.09 -2.82 13.05
N MET A 69 0.94 -2.61 12.41
CA MET A 69 0.75 -3.00 11.01
C MET A 69 1.81 -2.39 10.07
N GLY A 70 2.40 -1.26 10.44
CA GLY A 70 3.55 -0.67 9.73
C GLY A 70 4.74 -1.60 9.58
N TRP A 71 4.91 -2.59 10.47
CA TRP A 71 5.97 -3.59 10.37
C TRP A 71 5.84 -4.46 9.12
N PHE A 72 4.61 -4.71 8.66
CA PHE A 72 4.40 -5.40 7.38
C PHE A 72 5.00 -4.62 6.20
N ALA A 73 5.15 -3.30 6.30
CA ALA A 73 5.79 -2.48 5.27
C ALA A 73 7.23 -2.93 4.96
N LEU A 74 7.94 -3.49 5.95
CA LEU A 74 9.29 -4.04 5.76
C LEU A 74 9.31 -5.17 4.74
N MET A 75 8.21 -5.91 4.60
CA MET A 75 8.06 -7.01 3.63
C MET A 75 7.26 -6.59 2.41
N THR A 76 6.18 -5.84 2.58
CA THR A 76 5.29 -5.45 1.47
C THR A 76 5.92 -4.43 0.55
N ILE A 77 6.79 -3.53 1.04
CA ILE A 77 7.48 -2.57 0.18
C ILE A 77 8.50 -3.27 -0.74
N PRO A 78 9.44 -4.12 -0.24
CA PRO A 78 10.32 -4.88 -1.13
C PRO A 78 9.57 -5.82 -2.08
N ALA A 79 8.54 -6.52 -1.59
CA ALA A 79 7.72 -7.39 -2.43
C ALA A 79 6.97 -6.59 -3.50
N GLY A 80 6.42 -5.43 -3.15
CA GLY A 80 5.78 -4.50 -4.07
C GLY A 80 6.74 -3.94 -5.12
N ALA A 81 7.96 -3.59 -4.73
CA ALA A 81 9.01 -3.15 -5.65
C ALA A 81 9.38 -4.25 -6.66
N ALA A 82 9.55 -5.49 -6.18
CA ALA A 82 9.79 -6.64 -7.05
C ALA A 82 8.61 -6.90 -8.01
N ALA A 83 7.37 -6.83 -7.50
CA ALA A 83 6.16 -6.97 -8.32
C ALA A 83 6.03 -5.87 -9.37
N LEU A 84 6.36 -4.61 -9.03
CA LEU A 84 6.40 -3.49 -9.98
C LEU A 84 7.47 -3.70 -11.06
N ALA A 85 8.65 -4.19 -10.70
CA ALA A 85 9.70 -4.50 -11.66
C ALA A 85 9.27 -5.58 -12.66
N LEU A 86 8.62 -6.65 -12.18
CA LEU A 86 8.06 -7.71 -13.03
C LEU A 86 6.91 -7.20 -13.90
N TRP A 87 6.01 -6.41 -13.34
CA TRP A 87 4.92 -5.79 -14.09
C TRP A 87 5.46 -4.91 -15.23
N ALA A 88 6.48 -4.10 -14.94
CA ALA A 88 7.11 -3.22 -15.91
C ALA A 88 7.83 -4.01 -17.01
N SER A 89 8.55 -5.08 -16.66
CA SER A 89 9.23 -5.92 -17.65
C SER A 89 8.22 -6.62 -18.58
N VAL A 90 7.13 -7.15 -18.04
CA VAL A 90 6.04 -7.76 -18.83
C VAL A 90 5.40 -6.71 -19.75
N LEU A 91 5.11 -5.51 -19.25
CA LEU A 91 4.55 -4.42 -20.06
C LEU A 91 5.49 -4.06 -21.21
N VAL A 92 6.79 -3.87 -20.93
CA VAL A 92 7.81 -3.54 -21.94
C VAL A 92 7.92 -4.65 -22.98
N LEU A 93 8.04 -5.91 -22.57
CA LEU A 93 8.10 -7.08 -23.46
C LEU A 93 6.86 -7.15 -24.36
N HIS A 94 5.67 -7.00 -23.77
CA HIS A 94 4.41 -7.01 -24.51
C HIS A 94 4.34 -5.88 -25.55
N LEU A 95 4.84 -4.68 -25.23
CA LEU A 95 4.92 -3.56 -26.17
C LEU A 95 5.94 -3.80 -27.29
N ILE A 96 7.11 -4.38 -26.98
CA ILE A 96 8.16 -4.71 -27.96
C ILE A 96 7.66 -5.78 -28.93
N LEU A 97 7.11 -6.89 -28.44
CA LEU A 97 6.58 -7.98 -29.28
C LEU A 97 5.46 -7.47 -30.20
N ARG A 98 4.60 -6.58 -29.70
CA ARG A 98 3.54 -5.96 -30.52
C ARG A 98 4.11 -5.03 -31.60
N ARG A 99 5.26 -4.39 -31.37
CA ARG A 99 5.94 -3.57 -32.38
C ARG A 99 6.65 -4.41 -33.43
N LEU A 100 7.27 -5.53 -33.05
CA LEU A 100 7.99 -6.43 -33.98
C LEU A 100 7.05 -7.27 -34.85
N SER A 101 5.85 -7.57 -34.37
CA SER A 101 4.81 -8.28 -35.13
C SER A 101 3.98 -7.38 -36.05
N ARG A 102 4.32 -6.09 -36.15
CA ARG A 102 3.74 -5.13 -37.10
C ARG A 102 4.76 -4.81 -38.17
#